data_AF-A0A1F6KD11-F1
#
_entry.id   AF-A0A1F6KD11-F1
#
_cell.length_a   1.000
_cell.length_b   1.000
_cell.length_c   1.000
_cell.angle_alpha   90.00
_cell.angle_beta   90.00
_cell.angle_gamma   90.00
#
_symmetry.space_group_name_H-M   'P 1'
#
loop_
_entity.id
_entity.type
_entity.pdbx_description
1 polymer ?
#
loop_
_entity_poly.entity_id
_entity_poly.type
_entity_poly.pdbx_seq_one_letter_code
_entity_poly.pdbx_strand_id
1 'polypeptide(L)'
;MENQDTPNISTANNVLVSGGLTLTVFWILNILKTAFPMVKSFLTFHKPVGPLSGLYIISILFFALLMFLFTSFKIRSQTKACWIYAVSIILFVIMVFPPVFEPIAHLLGGK
;
A
#
# COMPACT_ATOMS: atom_id res chain seq x y z
N MET A 1 -26.91 -15.15 -20.55
CA MET A 1 -26.18 -14.30 -19.59
C MET A 1 -24.80 -14.08 -20.16
N GLU A 2 -24.65 -13.01 -20.94
CA GLU A 2 -23.41 -12.70 -21.65
C GLU A 2 -22.42 -12.09 -20.65
N ASN A 3 -21.36 -12.84 -20.32
CA ASN A 3 -20.24 -12.32 -19.55
C ASN A 3 -19.44 -11.38 -20.44
N GLN A 4 -19.88 -10.12 -20.52
CA GLN A 4 -19.06 -9.06 -21.07
C GLN A 4 -18.00 -8.68 -20.03
N ASP A 5 -16.91 -9.43 -20.00
CA ASP A 5 -15.61 -8.97 -19.46
C ASP A 5 -15.16 -7.79 -20.33
N THR A 6 -15.77 -6.62 -20.14
CA THR A 6 -15.32 -5.40 -20.82
C THR A 6 -13.90 -5.09 -20.33
N PRO A 7 -12.97 -4.70 -21.22
CA PRO A 7 -11.58 -4.43 -20.84
C PRO A 7 -11.48 -3.41 -19.69
N ASN A 8 -12.47 -2.53 -19.57
CA ASN A 8 -12.59 -1.52 -18.52
C ASN A 8 -12.77 -2.13 -17.11
N ILE A 9 -13.56 -3.20 -16.96
CA ILE A 9 -13.81 -3.82 -15.64
C ILE A 9 -12.55 -4.52 -15.11
N SER A 10 -11.83 -5.23 -15.97
CA SER A 10 -10.58 -5.89 -15.56
C SER A 10 -9.52 -4.86 -15.15
N THR A 11 -9.41 -3.74 -15.87
CA THR A 11 -8.48 -2.67 -15.49
C THR A 11 -8.87 -2.03 -14.17
N ALA A 12 -10.16 -1.76 -13.95
CA ALA A 12 -10.65 -1.21 -12.68
C ALA A 12 -10.35 -2.16 -11.51
N ASN A 13 -10.57 -3.47 -11.68
CA ASN A 13 -10.25 -4.46 -10.65
C ASN A 13 -8.75 -4.51 -10.33
N ASN A 14 -7.90 -4.40 -11.35
CA ASN A 14 -6.45 -4.36 -11.17
C ASN A 14 -6.02 -3.10 -10.39
N VAL A 15 -6.63 -1.95 -10.66
CA VAL A 15 -6.38 -0.71 -9.90
C VAL A 15 -6.79 -0.87 -8.44
N LEU A 16 -7.97 -1.43 -8.18
CA LEU A 16 -8.47 -1.64 -6.81
C LEU A 16 -7.55 -2.57 -6.00
N VAL A 17 -7.16 -3.70 -6.57
CA VAL A 17 -6.29 -4.66 -5.88
C VAL A 17 -4.86 -4.12 -5.72
N SER A 18 -4.31 -3.48 -6.76
CA SER A 18 -2.98 -2.84 -6.67
C SER A 18 -2.97 -1.73 -5.64
N GLY A 19 -4.01 -0.91 -5.60
CA GLY A 19 -4.19 0.15 -4.61
C GLY A 19 -4.27 -0.42 -3.20
N GLY A 20 -5.09 -1.46 -3.01
CA GLY A 20 -5.25 -2.11 -1.71
C GLY A 20 -3.94 -2.70 -1.17
N LEU A 21 -3.18 -3.39 -2.02
CA LEU A 21 -1.87 -3.93 -1.65
C LEU A 21 -0.82 -2.84 -1.40
N THR A 22 -0.87 -1.75 -2.18
CA THR A 22 0.03 -0.60 -2.00
C THR A 22 -0.23 0.09 -0.66
N LEU A 23 -1.50 0.27 -0.29
CA LEU A 23 -1.88 0.79 1.03
C LEU A 23 -1.33 -0.10 2.15
N THR A 24 -1.38 -1.43 1.96
CA THR A 24 -0.81 -2.38 2.92
C THR A 24 0.69 -2.17 3.10
N VAL A 25 1.44 -2.07 2.00
CA VAL A 25 2.88 -1.82 2.06
C VAL A 25 3.20 -0.45 2.66
N PHE A 26 2.40 0.58 2.35
CA PHE A 26 2.58 1.92 2.88
C PHE A 26 2.55 1.92 4.41
N TRP A 27 1.49 1.38 5.02
CA TRP A 27 1.38 1.46 6.49
C TRP A 27 2.43 0.58 7.18
N ILE A 28 2.83 -0.54 6.58
CA ILE A 28 3.94 -1.37 7.09
C ILE A 28 5.24 -0.56 7.07
N LEU A 29 5.57 0.09 5.95
CA LEU A 29 6.75 0.96 5.85
C LEU A 29 6.67 2.14 6.82
N ASN A 30 5.47 2.66 7.09
CA ASN A 30 5.24 3.74 8.05
C ASN A 30 5.57 3.31 9.48
N ILE A 31 5.26 2.07 9.87
CA ILE A 31 5.67 1.49 11.15
C ILE A 31 7.19 1.26 11.16
N LEU A 32 7.72 0.61 10.12
CA LEU A 32 9.14 0.24 10.06
C LEU A 32 10.08 1.45 10.09
N LYS A 33 9.73 2.56 9.44
CA LYS A 33 10.55 3.80 9.52
C LYS A 33 10.61 4.39 10.92
N THR A 34 9.61 4.12 11.75
CA THR A 34 9.53 4.62 13.13
C THR A 34 10.28 3.67 14.06
N ALA A 35 10.12 2.36 13.86
CA ALA A 35 10.82 1.33 14.62
C ALA A 35 12.34 1.31 14.36
N PHE A 36 12.76 1.50 13.10
CA PHE A 36 14.16 1.30 12.69
C PHE A 36 14.78 2.56 12.07
N PRO A 37 15.86 3.11 12.65
CA PRO A 37 16.52 4.31 12.13
C PRO A 37 17.16 4.08 10.75
N MET A 38 17.58 2.85 10.44
CA MET A 38 18.09 2.48 9.12
C MET A 38 17.03 2.66 8.02
N VAL A 39 15.80 2.21 8.27
CA VAL A 39 14.68 2.36 7.33
C VAL A 39 14.35 3.84 7.15
N LYS A 40 14.36 4.63 8.24
CA LYS A 40 14.18 6.08 8.16
C LYS A 40 15.22 6.75 7.27
N SER A 41 16.49 6.39 7.41
CA SER A 41 17.58 6.91 6.57
C SER A 41 17.41 6.53 5.10
N PHE A 42 17.06 5.27 4.83
CA PHE A 42 16.83 4.77 3.47
C PHE A 42 15.69 5.51 2.74
N LEU A 43 14.61 5.83 3.47
CA LEU A 43 13.47 6.57 2.93
C LEU A 43 13.70 8.08 2.83
N THR A 44 14.76 8.62 3.43
CA THR A 44 15.05 10.07 3.42
C THR A 44 15.92 10.44 2.22
N PHE A 45 15.29 10.59 1.06
CA PHE A 45 15.98 11.01 -0.17
C PHE A 45 16.33 12.50 -0.18
N HIS A 46 15.51 13.34 0.46
CA HIS A 46 15.74 14.78 0.53
C HIS A 46 15.49 15.28 1.97
N LYS A 47 16.55 15.81 2.60
CA LYS A 47 16.55 16.18 4.04
C LYS A 47 15.41 17.13 4.46
N PRO A 48 15.04 18.16 3.68
CA PRO A 48 13.95 19.08 4.04
C PRO A 48 12.57 18.42 4.15
N VAL A 49 12.31 17.35 3.39
CA VAL A 49 11.01 16.64 3.35
C VAL A 49 10.99 15.39 4.24
N GLY A 50 12.18 14.92 4.65
CA GLY A 50 12.33 13.77 5.53
C GLY A 50 11.97 12.43 4.87
N PRO A 51 11.62 11.41 5.67
CA PRO A 51 11.35 10.05 5.17
C PRO A 51 10.00 9.91 4.46
N LEU A 52 9.14 10.94 4.54
CA LEU A 52 7.81 10.90 3.95
C LEU A 52 7.89 10.80 2.42
N SER A 53 8.80 11.56 1.81
CA SER A 53 8.97 11.56 0.35
C SER A 53 9.34 10.18 -0.17
N GLY A 54 10.27 9.48 0.49
CA GLY A 54 10.67 8.15 0.04
C GLY A 54 9.60 7.10 0.24
N LEU A 55 8.77 7.26 1.27
CA LEU A 55 7.62 6.38 1.48
C LEU A 55 6.63 6.49 0.32
N TYR A 56 6.27 7.72 -0.11
CA TYR A 56 5.41 7.91 -1.28
C TYR A 56 6.04 7.42 -2.58
N ILE A 57 7.33 7.69 -2.81
CA ILE A 57 8.04 7.24 -4.02
C ILE A 57 8.01 5.71 -4.11
N ILE A 58 8.35 5.01 -3.03
CA ILE A 58 8.33 3.54 -3.01
C ILE A 58 6.92 3.01 -3.21
N SER A 59 5.90 3.61 -2.58
CA SER A 59 4.51 3.21 -2.79
C SER A 59 4.05 3.41 -4.24
N ILE A 60 4.44 4.50 -4.90
CA ILE A 60 4.11 4.74 -6.31
C ILE A 60 4.79 3.69 -7.21
N LEU A 61 6.08 3.42 -6.98
CA LEU A 61 6.81 2.39 -7.74
C LEU A 61 6.21 1.01 -7.53
N PHE A 62 5.83 0.69 -6.30
CA PHE A 62 5.19 -0.58 -5.96
C PHE A 62 3.80 -0.72 -6.61
N PHE A 63 3.01 0.35 -6.61
CA PHE A 63 1.73 0.38 -7.32
C PHE A 63 1.91 0.15 -8.83
N ALA A 64 2.87 0.84 -9.45
CA ALA A 64 3.17 0.67 -10.87
C ALA A 64 3.63 -0.75 -11.19
N LEU A 65 4.46 -1.35 -10.32
CA LEU A 65 4.89 -2.74 -10.43
C LEU A 65 3.70 -3.71 -10.36
N LEU A 66 2.78 -3.51 -9.42
CA LEU A 66 1.58 -4.34 -9.29
C LEU A 66 0.63 -4.19 -10.48
N MET A 67 0.45 -2.97 -10.98
CA MET A 67 -0.33 -2.71 -12.19
C MET A 67 0.26 -3.44 -13.40
N PHE A 68 1.58 -3.40 -13.57
CA PHE A 68 2.26 -4.16 -14.62
C PHE A 68 2.07 -5.68 -14.42
N LEU A 69 2.24 -6.18 -13.19
CA LEU A 69 2.09 -7.60 -12.89
C LEU A 69 0.66 -8.10 -13.17
N PHE A 70 -0.37 -7.37 -12.73
CA PHE A 70 -1.77 -7.73 -12.97
C PHE A 70 -2.24 -7.45 -14.40
N THR A 71 -1.44 -6.82 -15.25
CA THR A 71 -1.72 -6.81 -16.69
C THR A 71 -1.69 -8.23 -17.26
N SER A 72 -0.81 -9.10 -16.73
CA SER A 72 -0.73 -10.52 -17.09
C SER A 72 -1.75 -11.40 -16.35
N PHE A 73 -2.22 -10.97 -15.17
CA PHE A 73 -3.18 -11.71 -14.35
C PHE A 73 -4.55 -11.00 -14.30
N LYS A 74 -5.53 -11.50 -15.06
CA LYS A 74 -6.89 -10.93 -15.08
C LYS A 74 -7.65 -11.23 -13.79
N ILE A 75 -7.97 -10.18 -13.02
CA ILE A 75 -8.83 -10.28 -11.84
C ILE A 75 -10.29 -10.25 -12.25
N ARG A 76 -10.92 -11.44 -12.29
CA ARG A 76 -12.29 -11.62 -12.78
C ARG A 76 -13.39 -11.20 -11.80
N SER A 77 -13.08 -11.14 -10.49
CA SER A 77 -14.10 -10.88 -9.47
C SER A 77 -14.06 -9.45 -8.96
N GLN A 78 -15.00 -8.63 -9.45
CA GLN A 78 -15.15 -7.23 -9.04
C GLN A 78 -15.51 -7.10 -7.54
N THR A 79 -16.43 -7.93 -7.04
CA THR A 79 -16.85 -7.91 -5.63
C THR A 79 -15.67 -8.15 -4.69
N LYS A 80 -14.79 -9.11 -5.03
CA LYS A 80 -13.58 -9.38 -4.24
C LYS A 80 -12.59 -8.23 -4.31
N ALA A 81 -12.34 -7.67 -5.50
CA ALA A 81 -11.44 -6.53 -5.67
C ALA A 81 -11.90 -5.31 -4.84
N CYS A 82 -13.21 -5.01 -4.86
CA CYS A 82 -13.80 -3.94 -4.07
C CYS A 82 -13.64 -4.19 -2.56
N TRP A 83 -13.95 -5.40 -2.09
CA TRP A 83 -13.78 -5.76 -0.68
C TRP A 83 -12.32 -5.70 -0.21
N ILE A 84 -11.38 -6.19 -1.02
CA ILE A 84 -9.94 -6.08 -0.73
C ILE A 84 -9.56 -4.61 -0.55
N TYR A 85 -9.95 -3.76 -1.49
CA TYR A 85 -9.64 -2.34 -1.43
C TYR A 85 -10.28 -1.65 -0.22
N ALA A 86 -11.56 -1.93 0.05
CA ALA A 86 -12.28 -1.35 1.18
C ALA A 86 -11.65 -1.75 2.52
N VAL A 87 -11.31 -3.03 2.71
CA VAL A 87 -10.64 -3.52 3.91
C VAL A 87 -9.23 -2.91 4.03
N SER A 88 -8.49 -2.83 2.93
CA SER A 88 -7.17 -2.19 2.91
C SER A 88 -7.23 -0.71 3.30
N ILE A 89 -8.24 0.04 2.85
CA ILE A 89 -8.43 1.44 3.28
C ILE A 89 -8.67 1.52 4.78
N ILE A 90 -9.60 0.73 5.30
CA ILE A 90 -9.93 0.76 6.73
C ILE A 90 -8.70 0.44 7.57
N LEU A 91 -7.98 -0.63 7.20
CA LEU A 91 -6.73 -1.01 7.86
C LEU A 91 -5.66 0.08 7.75
N PHE A 92 -5.51 0.69 6.57
CA PHE A 92 -4.56 1.78 6.36
C PHE A 92 -4.84 2.97 7.28
N VAL A 93 -6.10 3.41 7.36
CA VAL A 93 -6.50 4.55 8.20
C VAL A 93 -6.20 4.25 9.67
N ILE A 94 -6.50 3.03 10.13
CA ILE A 94 -6.21 2.59 11.50
C ILE A 94 -4.70 2.54 11.75
N MET A 95 -3.92 1.95 10.83
CA MET A 95 -2.49 1.71 10.99
C MET A 95 -1.59 2.93 10.71
N VAL A 96 -2.13 4.00 10.13
CA VAL A 96 -1.42 5.28 9.98
C VAL A 96 -1.69 6.22 11.16
N PHE A 97 -2.67 5.91 12.02
CA PHE A 97 -2.98 6.71 13.19
C PHE A 97 -1.90 6.54 14.28
N PRO A 98 -1.25 7.63 14.77
CA PRO A 98 -0.15 7.53 15.73
C PRO A 98 -0.43 6.72 16.99
N PRO A 99 -1.59 6.88 17.65
CA PRO A 99 -1.96 6.05 18.81
C PRO A 99 -1.97 4.55 18.56
N VAL A 100 -2.09 4.11 17.30
CA VAL A 100 -2.05 2.69 16.92
C VAL A 100 -0.64 2.27 16.51
N PHE A 101 0.00 3.04 15.63
CA PHE A 101 1.27 2.61 15.04
C PHE A 101 2.48 2.84 15.95
N GLU A 102 2.47 3.85 16.83
CA GLU A 102 3.58 4.14 17.73
C GLU A 102 3.85 2.99 18.72
N PRO A 103 2.83 2.43 19.42
CA PRO A 103 3.05 1.27 20.30
C PRO A 103 3.63 0.07 19.54
N ILE A 104 3.14 -0.20 18.32
CA ILE A 104 3.62 -1.29 17.49
C ILE A 104 5.08 -1.05 17.08
N ALA A 105 5.41 0.18 16.68
CA ALA A 105 6.76 0.55 16.28
C ALA A 105 7.76 0.46 17.45
N HIS A 106 7.35 0.87 18.65
CA HIS A 106 8.15 0.78 19.88
C HIS A 106 8.44 -0.68 20.24
N LEU A 107 7.40 -1.52 20.23
CA LEU A 107 7.51 -2.95 20.49
C LEU A 107 8.44 -3.65 19.48
N LEU A 108 8.37 -3.30 18.18
CA LEU A 108 9.24 -3.84 17.15
C LEU A 108 10.67 -3.30 17.21
N GLY A 109 10.85 -2.03 17.56
CA GLY A 109 12.14 -1.35 17.64
C GLY A 109 12.92 -1.64 18.92
N GLY A 110 12.33 -2.36 19.87
CA GLY A 110 12.95 -2.68 21.16
C GLY A 110 13.20 -1.45 22.03
N LYS A 111 12.32 -0.44 21.95
CA LYS A 111 12.38 0.80 22.72
C LYS A 111 11.14 1.02 23.56
#